data_AF-A0A6C2YH80-F1
#
_entry.id   AF-A0A6C2YH80-F1
#
_cell.length_a   1.000
_cell.length_b   1.000
_cell.length_c   1.000
_cell.angle_alpha   90.00
_cell.angle_beta   90.00
_cell.angle_gamma   90.00
#
_symmetry.space_group_name_H-M   'P 1'
#
loop_
_entity.id
_entity.type
_entity.pdbx_description
1 polymer ?
#
loop_
_entity_poly.entity_id
_entity_poly.type
_entity_poly.pdbx_seq_one_letter_code
_entity_poly.pdbx_strand_id
1 'polypeptide(L)'
;MQPESQPESQPESTNQPPESPPDDSVIAVNFAGAAPILVPRSLLPNWHGFYRPATDMDEFPDLELPDGNWVMDTTFDFTQPRTDYDRACALGGIPAAQSIAIGPGFGIVLATEMHPILWWASERMLVNGARLPDRHRLPQVAWTDEGTFRITESEWVLMNGCDHGANPDKTEHVTLQLPLGELLIQRGDYGWEDSDPALVLFRLRSVNAT
;
A
#
# COMPACT_ATOMS: atom_id res chain seq x y z
N MET A 1 4.17 25.52 57.74
CA MET A 1 4.23 24.22 57.03
C MET A 1 3.87 24.50 55.58
N GLN A 2 4.87 24.55 54.70
CA GLN A 2 4.68 24.63 53.25
C GLN A 2 4.83 23.21 52.69
N PRO A 3 3.97 22.76 51.76
CA PRO A 3 4.17 21.47 51.11
C PRO A 3 5.21 21.60 49.99
N GLU A 4 6.21 20.72 50.01
CA GLU A 4 7.19 20.53 48.95
C GLU A 4 6.51 19.89 47.73
N SER A 5 6.61 20.56 46.57
CA SER A 5 6.18 20.04 45.28
C SER A 5 7.25 19.10 44.72
N GLN A 6 6.88 17.85 44.43
CA GLN A 6 7.75 16.92 43.71
C GLN A 6 7.73 17.20 42.20
N PRO A 7 8.84 16.98 41.47
CA PRO A 7 8.88 17.17 40.03
C PRO A 7 8.27 15.98 39.29
N GLU A 8 7.34 16.28 38.37
CA GLU A 8 6.77 15.32 37.43
C GLU A 8 7.84 14.81 36.46
N SER A 9 8.05 13.49 36.43
CA SER A 9 8.87 12.80 35.45
C SER A 9 8.14 12.74 34.11
N GLN A 10 8.72 13.35 33.08
CA GLN A 10 8.25 13.25 31.70
C GLN A 10 8.47 11.83 31.15
N PRO A 11 7.52 11.27 30.38
CA PRO A 11 7.70 9.98 29.74
C PRO A 11 8.67 10.09 28.56
N GLU A 12 9.67 9.23 28.53
CA GLU A 12 10.56 9.05 27.39
C GLU A 12 9.74 8.57 26.17
N SER A 13 9.59 9.44 25.18
CA SER A 13 9.06 9.09 23.87
C SER A 13 10.12 8.31 23.11
N THR A 14 10.00 6.99 23.12
CA THR A 14 10.80 6.11 22.26
C THR A 14 10.27 6.19 20.82
N ASN A 15 10.76 7.18 20.07
CA ASN A 15 10.67 7.23 18.61
C ASN A 15 11.57 6.15 17.99
N GLN A 16 11.25 4.87 18.23
CA GLN A 16 11.84 3.79 17.45
C GLN A 16 11.02 3.61 16.17
N PRO A 17 11.66 3.63 14.98
CA PRO A 17 10.97 3.30 13.74
C PRO A 17 10.39 1.87 13.85
N PRO A 18 9.24 1.58 13.21
CA PRO A 18 8.67 0.24 13.23
C PRO A 18 9.67 -0.77 12.68
N GLU A 19 9.93 -1.83 13.45
CA GLU A 19 10.80 -2.92 13.03
C GLU A 19 10.23 -3.59 11.77
N SER A 20 11.12 -3.91 10.83
CA SER A 20 10.73 -4.71 9.66
C SER A 20 10.20 -6.07 10.12
N PRO A 21 9.13 -6.58 9.52
CA PRO A 21 8.53 -7.82 9.98
C PRO A 21 9.46 -9.01 9.67
N PRO A 22 9.41 -10.11 10.44
CA PRO A 22 10.28 -11.26 10.25
C PRO A 22 10.19 -11.82 8.82
N ASP A 23 11.28 -12.43 8.33
CA ASP A 23 11.40 -12.87 6.93
C ASP A 23 10.26 -13.79 6.45
N ASP A 24 9.59 -14.53 7.34
CA ASP A 24 8.44 -15.39 6.98
C ASP A 24 7.08 -14.86 7.48
N SER A 25 7.01 -13.56 7.77
CA SER A 25 5.78 -12.91 8.19
C SER A 25 4.72 -12.88 7.09
N VAL A 26 3.48 -12.97 7.54
CA VAL A 26 2.28 -12.75 6.74
C VAL A 26 1.53 -11.61 7.38
N ILE A 27 1.33 -10.53 6.63
CA ILE A 27 0.62 -9.36 7.13
C ILE A 27 -0.65 -9.21 6.32
N ALA A 28 -1.79 -9.20 7.02
CA ALA A 28 -3.06 -8.83 6.43
C ALA A 28 -3.12 -7.31 6.31
N VAL A 29 -3.43 -6.82 5.12
CA VAL A 29 -3.76 -5.41 4.90
C VAL A 29 -5.21 -5.36 4.45
N ASN A 30 -6.00 -4.52 5.11
CA ASN A 30 -7.41 -4.38 4.76
C ASN A 30 -7.59 -3.25 3.75
N PHE A 31 -7.69 -3.65 2.48
CA PHE A 31 -7.93 -2.74 1.37
C PHE A 31 -9.42 -2.37 1.19
N ALA A 32 -10.37 -2.94 1.94
CA ALA A 32 -11.81 -2.60 1.91
C ALA A 32 -12.45 -2.44 0.49
N GLY A 33 -12.02 -3.25 -0.47
CA GLY A 33 -12.44 -3.28 -1.88
C GLY A 33 -11.53 -2.47 -2.83
N ALA A 34 -10.58 -1.73 -2.29
CA ALA A 34 -9.68 -0.86 -3.05
C ALA A 34 -8.46 -1.61 -3.60
N ALA A 35 -7.90 -1.07 -4.68
CA ALA A 35 -6.63 -1.54 -5.21
C ALA A 35 -5.48 -1.29 -4.21
N PRO A 36 -4.60 -2.28 -4.00
CA PRO A 36 -3.31 -2.08 -3.36
C PRO A 36 -2.44 -1.08 -4.10
N ILE A 37 -1.77 -0.23 -3.33
CA ILE A 37 -0.77 0.68 -3.85
C ILE A 37 0.54 0.56 -3.07
N LEU A 38 1.65 0.56 -3.81
CA LEU A 38 3.00 0.72 -3.30
C LEU A 38 3.43 2.18 -3.50
N VAL A 39 3.78 2.87 -2.41
CA VAL A 39 4.21 4.28 -2.43
C VAL A 39 5.59 4.39 -1.79
N PRO A 40 6.57 5.09 -2.38
CA PRO A 40 7.82 5.39 -1.68
C PRO A 40 7.52 6.16 -0.39
N ARG A 41 8.17 5.82 0.72
CA ARG A 41 7.85 6.47 2.00
C ARG A 41 8.00 7.99 1.97
N SER A 42 8.97 8.50 1.19
CA SER A 42 9.17 9.94 0.99
C SER A 42 7.99 10.63 0.29
N LEU A 43 7.22 9.90 -0.51
CA LEU A 43 6.09 10.41 -1.28
C LEU A 43 4.75 10.21 -0.59
N LEU A 44 4.69 9.43 0.49
CA LEU A 44 3.49 9.11 1.25
C LEU A 44 2.63 10.34 1.62
N PRO A 45 3.21 11.50 2.02
CA PRO A 45 2.42 12.70 2.30
C PRO A 45 1.68 13.28 1.09
N ASN A 46 2.06 12.93 -0.14
CA ASN A 46 1.43 13.42 -1.36
C ASN A 46 0.35 12.46 -1.90
N TRP A 47 0.09 11.35 -1.22
CA TRP A 47 -1.00 10.44 -1.55
C TRP A 47 -2.19 10.72 -0.65
N HIS A 48 -3.30 11.16 -1.23
CA HIS A 48 -4.50 11.57 -0.50
C HIS A 48 -5.66 10.58 -0.65
N GLY A 49 -5.46 9.45 -1.33
CA GLY A 49 -6.51 8.42 -1.50
C GLY A 49 -7.79 8.99 -2.10
N PHE A 50 -8.94 8.75 -1.47
CA PHE A 50 -10.23 9.32 -1.87
C PHE A 50 -10.54 10.72 -1.28
N TYR A 51 -9.55 11.37 -0.67
CA TYR A 51 -9.72 12.70 -0.10
C TYR A 51 -9.37 13.78 -1.12
N ARG A 52 -10.05 14.92 -1.01
CA ARG A 52 -9.69 16.18 -1.66
C ARG A 52 -9.51 17.28 -0.61
N PRO A 53 -8.80 18.36 -0.92
CA PRO A 53 -8.76 19.52 -0.06
C PRO A 53 -10.18 20.05 0.21
N ALA A 54 -10.45 20.40 1.46
CA ALA A 54 -11.69 21.06 1.84
C ALA A 54 -11.75 22.47 1.24
N THR A 55 -12.96 22.93 0.95
CA THR A 55 -13.28 24.26 0.43
C THR A 55 -14.18 25.01 1.40
N ASP A 56 -14.39 26.31 1.18
CA ASP A 56 -15.32 27.11 2.00
C ASP A 56 -16.78 26.63 1.97
N MET A 57 -17.12 25.74 1.02
CA MET A 57 -18.44 25.12 0.90
C MET A 57 -18.58 23.84 1.74
N ASP A 58 -17.48 23.28 2.23
CA ASP A 58 -17.47 22.08 3.05
C ASP A 58 -17.64 22.47 4.52
N GLU A 59 -18.75 22.06 5.16
CA GLU A 59 -19.11 22.51 6.51
C GLU A 59 -18.19 21.94 7.59
N PHE A 60 -17.74 20.68 7.41
CA PHE A 60 -16.85 19.99 8.34
C PHE A 60 -15.85 19.12 7.57
N PRO A 61 -14.54 19.15 7.90
CA PRO A 61 -13.58 18.23 7.34
C PRO A 61 -13.77 16.80 7.88
N ASP A 62 -13.53 15.81 7.02
CA ASP A 62 -13.50 14.39 7.41
C ASP A 62 -12.15 13.99 8.01
N LEU A 63 -11.09 14.75 7.69
CA LEU A 63 -9.73 14.53 8.17
C LEU A 63 -9.00 15.86 8.32
N GLU A 64 -8.48 16.12 9.51
CA GLU A 64 -7.64 17.29 9.81
C GLU A 64 -6.18 16.85 9.96
N LEU A 65 -5.29 17.40 9.13
CA LEU A 65 -3.86 17.13 9.15
C LEU A 65 -3.08 18.45 9.32
N PRO A 66 -1.79 18.40 9.73
CA PRO A 66 -0.98 19.60 9.90
C PRO A 66 -0.84 20.47 8.63
N ASP A 67 -1.01 19.87 7.45
CA ASP A 67 -0.89 20.53 6.14
C ASP A 67 -2.24 21.00 5.56
N GLY A 68 -3.37 20.65 6.18
CA GLY A 68 -4.68 21.11 5.74
C GLY A 68 -5.84 20.26 6.22
N ASN A 69 -7.02 20.69 5.77
CA ASN A 69 -8.29 20.05 6.02
C ASN A 69 -8.74 19.31 4.77
N TRP A 70 -9.22 18.09 4.95
CA TRP A 70 -9.53 17.16 3.88
C TRP A 70 -10.95 16.65 4.04
N VAL A 71 -11.63 16.48 2.91
CA VAL A 71 -12.96 15.88 2.85
C VAL A 71 -12.93 14.68 1.93
N MET A 72 -13.63 13.63 2.34
CA MET A 72 -13.77 12.40 1.59
C MET A 72 -14.69 12.65 0.39
N ASP A 73 -14.21 12.32 -0.81
CA ASP A 73 -14.99 12.43 -2.04
C ASP A 73 -15.32 11.03 -2.58
N THR A 74 -16.51 10.54 -2.20
CA THR A 74 -17.03 9.24 -2.65
C THR A 74 -17.89 9.35 -3.91
N THR A 75 -17.87 10.50 -4.61
CA THR A 75 -18.64 10.64 -5.85
C THR A 75 -18.10 9.78 -6.98
N PHE A 76 -16.81 9.39 -6.88
CA PHE A 76 -16.09 8.50 -7.79
C PHE A 76 -16.31 8.79 -9.27
N ASP A 77 -15.42 9.58 -9.87
CA ASP A 77 -15.42 9.85 -11.31
C ASP A 77 -14.10 9.42 -11.95
N PHE A 78 -14.06 8.19 -12.46
CA PHE A 78 -12.86 7.65 -13.10
C PHE A 78 -12.61 8.23 -14.50
N THR A 79 -13.55 9.00 -15.05
CA THR A 79 -13.38 9.68 -16.35
C THR A 79 -12.80 11.09 -16.19
N GLN A 80 -13.14 11.75 -15.09
CA GLN A 80 -12.61 13.06 -14.68
C GLN A 80 -12.12 12.95 -13.23
N PRO A 81 -10.97 12.27 -13.01
CA PRO A 81 -10.54 11.91 -11.66
C PRO A 81 -10.30 13.14 -10.80
N ARG A 82 -10.92 13.14 -9.61
CA ARG A 82 -10.88 14.24 -8.65
C ARG A 82 -9.96 13.93 -7.48
N THR A 83 -9.85 12.65 -7.15
CA THR A 83 -9.02 12.13 -6.06
C THR A 83 -7.87 11.29 -6.62
N ASP A 84 -6.90 10.98 -5.76
CA ASP A 84 -5.80 10.09 -6.13
C ASP A 84 -6.29 8.67 -6.39
N TYR A 85 -7.30 8.24 -5.62
CA TYR A 85 -7.99 6.97 -5.81
C TYR A 85 -8.70 6.91 -7.17
N ASP A 86 -9.41 7.96 -7.58
CA ASP A 86 -10.04 8.00 -8.92
C ASP A 86 -9.00 7.84 -10.02
N ARG A 87 -7.84 8.50 -9.88
CA ARG A 87 -6.73 8.38 -10.84
C ARG A 87 -6.20 6.95 -10.90
N ALA A 88 -6.10 6.25 -9.77
CA ALA A 88 -5.69 4.85 -9.73
C ALA A 88 -6.71 3.92 -10.38
N CYS A 89 -8.01 4.11 -10.11
CA CYS A 89 -9.07 3.32 -10.73
C CYS A 89 -9.21 3.59 -12.24
N ALA A 90 -8.95 4.83 -12.69
CA ALA A 90 -9.01 5.21 -14.09
C ALA A 90 -7.99 4.48 -14.99
N LEU A 91 -6.96 3.86 -14.40
CA LEU A 91 -5.95 3.08 -15.12
C LEU A 91 -6.50 1.79 -15.77
N GLY A 92 -7.74 1.40 -15.46
CA GLY A 92 -8.46 0.34 -16.17
C GLY A 92 -7.95 -1.08 -15.94
N GLY A 93 -7.00 -1.28 -15.02
CA GLY A 93 -6.57 -2.60 -14.55
C GLY A 93 -5.76 -3.45 -15.51
N ILE A 94 -5.43 -2.95 -16.72
CA ILE A 94 -4.59 -3.65 -17.71
C ILE A 94 -3.50 -2.69 -18.23
N PRO A 95 -2.19 -2.95 -18.00
CA PRO A 95 -1.66 -4.10 -17.27
C PRO A 95 -2.07 -4.09 -15.78
N ALA A 96 -1.92 -5.21 -15.09
CA ALA A 96 -2.38 -5.36 -13.72
C ALA A 96 -1.43 -4.70 -12.70
N ALA A 97 -0.24 -4.28 -13.12
CA ALA A 97 0.62 -3.39 -12.32
C ALA A 97 0.92 -2.13 -13.13
N GLN A 98 0.62 -0.95 -12.57
CA GLN A 98 0.72 0.32 -13.28
C GLN A 98 1.34 1.40 -12.41
N SER A 99 2.19 2.25 -13.00
CA SER A 99 2.72 3.42 -12.31
C SER A 99 1.69 4.54 -12.28
N ILE A 100 1.57 5.23 -11.15
CA ILE A 100 0.78 6.45 -11.01
C ILE A 100 1.65 7.58 -10.48
N ALA A 101 1.46 8.80 -10.98
CA ALA A 101 2.18 9.96 -10.48
C ALA A 101 1.75 10.31 -9.03
N ILE A 102 2.74 10.54 -8.17
CA ILE A 102 2.56 10.95 -6.76
C ILE A 102 3.58 12.04 -6.47
N GLY A 103 3.12 13.29 -6.37
CA GLY A 103 4.00 14.45 -6.23
C GLY A 103 5.11 14.47 -7.30
N PRO A 104 6.40 14.57 -6.93
CA PRO A 104 7.52 14.57 -7.88
C PRO A 104 7.93 13.18 -8.40
N GLY A 105 7.29 12.10 -7.95
CA GLY A 105 7.64 10.72 -8.29
C GLY A 105 6.44 9.88 -8.68
N PHE A 106 6.50 8.58 -8.36
CA PHE A 106 5.45 7.64 -8.70
C PHE A 106 5.21 6.61 -7.59
N GLY A 107 3.99 6.08 -7.56
CA GLY A 107 3.62 4.84 -6.87
C GLY A 107 3.25 3.75 -7.88
N ILE A 108 2.99 2.54 -7.40
CA ILE A 108 2.60 1.39 -8.22
C ILE A 108 1.26 0.88 -7.72
N VAL A 109 0.24 0.93 -8.58
CA VAL A 109 -1.08 0.37 -8.35
C VAL A 109 -1.11 -1.07 -8.83
N LEU A 110 -1.63 -1.98 -8.01
CA LEU A 110 -1.82 -3.39 -8.33
C LEU A 110 -3.32 -3.66 -8.49
N ALA A 111 -3.75 -4.02 -9.70
CA ALA A 111 -5.15 -4.23 -10.04
C ALA A 111 -5.65 -5.56 -9.45
N THR A 112 -6.21 -5.48 -8.25
CA THR A 112 -6.87 -6.59 -7.58
C THR A 112 -7.97 -6.08 -6.65
N GLU A 113 -9.16 -6.68 -6.75
CA GLU A 113 -10.38 -6.16 -6.12
C GLU A 113 -10.97 -7.07 -5.04
N MET A 114 -10.34 -8.23 -4.76
CA MET A 114 -10.88 -9.17 -3.77
C MET A 114 -10.22 -9.03 -2.40
N HIS A 115 -11.00 -9.38 -1.38
CA HIS A 115 -10.64 -9.33 0.03
C HIS A 115 -10.63 -10.72 0.66
N PRO A 116 -9.73 -10.99 1.62
CA PRO A 116 -8.64 -10.13 2.11
C PRO A 116 -7.39 -10.23 1.21
N ILE A 117 -6.44 -9.31 1.40
CA ILE A 117 -5.15 -9.34 0.70
C ILE A 117 -4.04 -9.47 1.75
N LEU A 118 -3.10 -10.37 1.48
CA LEU A 118 -1.98 -10.68 2.35
C LEU A 118 -0.67 -10.27 1.69
N TRP A 119 0.26 -9.73 2.47
CA TRP A 119 1.65 -9.62 2.11
C TRP A 119 2.43 -10.82 2.66
N TRP A 120 3.06 -11.60 1.78
CA TRP A 120 3.93 -12.72 2.13
C TRP A 120 5.39 -12.30 1.96
N ALA A 121 6.06 -12.01 3.08
CA ALA A 121 7.37 -11.35 3.09
C ALA A 121 8.48 -12.20 2.42
N SER A 122 8.56 -13.49 2.74
CA SER A 122 9.63 -14.39 2.25
C SER A 122 9.60 -14.59 0.74
N GLU A 123 8.42 -14.48 0.12
CA GLU A 123 8.23 -14.58 -1.33
C GLU A 123 8.13 -13.21 -2.02
N ARG A 124 8.17 -12.10 -1.26
CA ARG A 124 7.89 -10.73 -1.71
C ARG A 124 6.64 -10.66 -2.60
N MET A 125 5.56 -11.20 -2.07
CA MET A 125 4.36 -11.48 -2.85
C MET A 125 3.11 -10.93 -2.18
N LEU A 126 2.29 -10.25 -2.97
CA LEU A 126 0.92 -9.94 -2.61
C LEU A 126 0.03 -11.12 -3.01
N VAL A 127 -0.82 -11.57 -2.08
CA VAL A 127 -1.75 -12.67 -2.28
C VAL A 127 -3.16 -12.15 -2.09
N ASN A 128 -3.98 -12.22 -3.13
CA ASN A 128 -5.39 -11.93 -3.01
C ASN A 128 -6.14 -13.18 -2.53
N GLY A 129 -6.32 -13.28 -1.21
CA GLY A 129 -7.12 -14.29 -0.53
C GLY A 129 -6.77 -14.44 0.95
N ALA A 130 -7.61 -15.15 1.71
CA ALA A 130 -7.46 -15.32 3.16
C ALA A 130 -6.38 -16.33 3.58
N ARG A 131 -5.69 -16.96 2.61
CA ARG A 131 -4.69 -18.00 2.84
C ARG A 131 -3.57 -17.87 1.82
N LEU A 132 -2.37 -18.25 2.22
CA LEU A 132 -1.24 -18.37 1.31
C LEU A 132 -1.40 -19.59 0.39
N PRO A 133 -0.89 -19.53 -0.85
CA PRO A 133 -0.75 -20.72 -1.68
C PRO A 133 0.30 -21.68 -1.09
N ASP A 134 0.24 -22.96 -1.46
CA ASP A 134 1.29 -23.92 -1.10
C ASP A 134 2.62 -23.51 -1.78
N ARG A 135 3.65 -23.26 -0.97
CA ARG A 135 4.98 -22.86 -1.46
C ARG A 135 5.54 -23.84 -2.48
N HIS A 136 5.31 -25.15 -2.29
CA HIS A 136 5.83 -26.18 -3.20
C HIS A 136 5.18 -26.15 -4.58
N ARG A 137 4.03 -25.47 -4.72
CA ARG A 137 3.29 -25.33 -5.97
C ARG A 137 3.54 -24.01 -6.69
N LEU A 138 4.20 -23.04 -6.06
CA LEU A 138 4.56 -21.77 -6.71
C LEU A 138 5.34 -21.93 -8.03
N PRO A 139 6.24 -22.92 -8.20
CA PRO A 139 6.91 -23.15 -9.49
C PRO A 139 5.96 -23.51 -10.65
N GLN A 140 4.72 -23.89 -10.36
CA GLN A 140 3.71 -24.27 -11.36
C GLN A 140 2.87 -23.07 -11.82
N VAL A 141 2.91 -21.95 -11.10
CA VAL A 141 2.20 -20.73 -11.47
C VAL A 141 2.76 -20.20 -12.80
N ALA A 142 1.88 -19.98 -13.77
CA ALA A 142 2.23 -19.30 -15.01
C ALA A 142 2.31 -17.79 -14.73
N TRP A 143 3.53 -17.26 -14.70
CA TRP A 143 3.79 -15.84 -14.43
C TRP A 143 3.76 -15.01 -15.71
N THR A 144 3.06 -13.87 -15.65
CA THR A 144 3.07 -12.83 -16.67
C THR A 144 3.81 -11.62 -16.14
N ASP A 145 4.71 -11.05 -16.93
CA ASP A 145 5.42 -9.82 -16.59
C ASP A 145 4.49 -8.62 -16.78
N GLU A 146 4.13 -7.93 -15.69
CA GLU A 146 3.20 -6.80 -15.73
C GLU A 146 3.91 -5.46 -15.93
N GLY A 147 5.16 -5.36 -15.49
CA GLY A 147 5.96 -4.15 -15.67
C GLY A 147 7.29 -4.18 -14.94
N THR A 148 8.24 -3.40 -15.43
CA THR A 148 9.52 -3.14 -14.76
C THR A 148 9.56 -1.70 -14.28
N PHE A 149 9.88 -1.51 -12.99
CA PHE A 149 9.87 -0.24 -12.31
C PHE A 149 11.26 0.05 -11.73
N ARG A 150 11.74 1.28 -11.90
CA ARG A 150 13.04 1.68 -11.33
C ARG A 150 12.84 2.18 -9.90
N ILE A 151 13.38 1.44 -8.96
CA ILE A 151 13.35 1.71 -7.52
C ILE A 151 14.60 2.50 -7.14
N THR A 152 14.41 3.75 -6.72
CA THR A 152 15.48 4.67 -6.29
C THR A 152 15.57 4.85 -4.78
N GLU A 153 14.57 4.37 -4.05
CA GLU A 153 14.49 4.39 -2.59
C GLU A 153 14.14 2.99 -2.10
N SER A 154 14.76 2.55 -1.01
CA SER A 154 14.56 1.18 -0.51
C SER A 154 13.28 1.05 0.30
N GLU A 155 12.76 2.14 0.85
CA GLU A 155 11.62 2.09 1.76
C GLU A 155 10.32 2.46 1.06
N TRP A 156 9.44 1.47 0.95
CA TRP A 156 8.13 1.59 0.32
C TRP A 156 7.04 1.20 1.29
N VAL A 157 5.85 1.76 1.09
CA VAL A 157 4.67 1.46 1.88
C VAL A 157 3.65 0.79 0.98
N LEU A 158 3.25 -0.44 1.33
CA LEU A 158 2.09 -1.10 0.79
C LEU A 158 0.87 -0.70 1.64
N MET A 159 -0.13 -0.11 1.00
CA MET A 159 -1.33 0.39 1.67
C MET A 159 -2.59 0.29 0.80
N ASN A 160 -3.73 0.49 1.45
CA ASN A 160 -5.02 0.68 0.79
C ASN A 160 -5.02 1.96 -0.06
N GLY A 161 -5.30 1.86 -1.36
CA GLY A 161 -5.34 3.02 -2.25
C GLY A 161 -6.39 4.07 -1.88
N CYS A 162 -7.44 3.74 -1.13
CA CYS A 162 -8.41 4.73 -0.63
C CYS A 162 -7.87 5.58 0.51
N ASP A 163 -6.85 5.12 1.24
CA ASP A 163 -6.38 5.79 2.43
C ASP A 163 -5.51 7.00 2.10
N HIS A 164 -5.58 8.02 2.96
CA HIS A 164 -4.66 9.16 2.93
C HIS A 164 -3.32 8.72 3.53
N GLY A 165 -2.22 8.86 2.79
CA GLY A 165 -0.90 8.36 3.18
C GLY A 165 -0.37 8.99 4.46
N ALA A 166 -0.67 10.27 4.70
CA ALA A 166 -0.32 10.97 5.94
C ALA A 166 -1.29 10.77 7.13
N ASN A 167 -2.35 9.96 7.00
CA ASN A 167 -3.30 9.79 8.11
C ASN A 167 -2.66 8.94 9.24
N PRO A 168 -2.44 9.50 10.44
CA PRO A 168 -1.80 8.78 11.54
C PRO A 168 -2.67 7.67 12.15
N ASP A 169 -3.99 7.71 11.95
CA ASP A 169 -4.94 6.75 12.53
C ASP A 169 -5.03 5.45 11.71
N LYS A 170 -4.40 5.40 10.52
CA LYS A 170 -4.39 4.22 9.66
C LYS A 170 -3.18 3.34 9.98
N THR A 171 -3.43 2.29 10.74
CA THR A 171 -2.40 1.35 11.24
C THR A 171 -2.10 0.20 10.28
N GLU A 172 -2.80 0.09 9.16
CA GLU A 172 -2.72 -1.06 8.24
C GLU A 172 -1.76 -0.82 7.07
N HIS A 173 -0.70 -0.04 7.29
CA HIS A 173 0.38 0.15 6.32
C HIS A 173 1.48 -0.90 6.54
N VAL A 174 1.98 -1.50 5.47
CA VAL A 174 3.14 -2.39 5.54
C VAL A 174 4.35 -1.69 4.94
N THR A 175 5.35 -1.45 5.78
CA THR A 175 6.65 -0.94 5.31
C THR A 175 7.46 -2.08 4.72
N LEU A 176 7.92 -1.91 3.49
CA LEU A 176 8.68 -2.86 2.70
C LEU A 176 10.09 -2.33 2.46
N GLN A 177 11.07 -3.21 2.58
CA GLN A 177 12.44 -2.95 2.14
C GLN A 177 12.62 -3.57 0.75
N LEU A 178 12.53 -2.73 -0.28
CA LEU A 178 12.71 -3.12 -1.67
C LEU A 178 14.17 -2.89 -2.12
N PRO A 179 14.70 -3.77 -2.98
CA PRO A 179 16.03 -3.60 -3.55
C PRO A 179 16.04 -2.41 -4.51
N LEU A 180 17.09 -1.59 -4.43
CA LEU A 180 17.35 -0.52 -5.39
C LEU A 180 17.65 -1.11 -6.78
N GLY A 181 17.30 -0.37 -7.83
CA GLY A 181 17.51 -0.78 -9.21
C GLY A 181 16.21 -1.12 -9.93
N GLU A 182 16.21 -2.11 -10.80
CA GLU A 182 15.02 -2.51 -11.55
C GLU A 182 14.26 -3.60 -10.80
N LEU A 183 12.96 -3.37 -10.62
CA LEU A 183 12.01 -4.30 -10.02
C LEU A 183 10.98 -4.73 -11.06
N LEU A 184 10.95 -6.02 -11.36
CA LEU A 184 9.92 -6.66 -12.16
C LEU A 184 8.75 -7.06 -11.25
N ILE A 185 7.55 -6.66 -11.63
CA ILE A 185 6.31 -7.15 -11.03
C ILE A 185 5.70 -8.19 -11.98
N GLN A 186 5.41 -9.36 -11.44
CA GLN A 186 4.78 -10.46 -12.16
C GLN A 186 3.40 -10.75 -11.57
N ARG A 187 2.42 -11.05 -12.42
CA ARG A 187 1.10 -11.56 -12.03
C ARG A 187 1.03 -13.06 -12.28
N GLY A 188 0.37 -13.78 -11.39
CA GLY A 188 0.05 -15.19 -11.58
C GLY A 188 -1.31 -15.53 -11.00
N ASP A 189 -1.97 -16.51 -11.61
CA ASP A 189 -3.20 -17.11 -11.08
C ASP A 189 -2.85 -18.45 -10.42
N TYR A 190 -3.41 -18.70 -9.24
CA TYR A 190 -3.27 -19.94 -8.48
C TYR A 190 -4.65 -20.54 -8.20
N GLY A 191 -4.75 -21.87 -8.12
CA GLY A 191 -6.01 -22.56 -7.81
C GLY A 191 -6.54 -23.47 -8.91
N TRP A 192 -5.68 -24.29 -9.51
CA TRP A 192 -6.06 -25.21 -10.60
C TRP A 192 -6.54 -26.59 -10.13
N GLU A 193 -6.24 -26.98 -8.88
CA GLU A 193 -6.75 -28.21 -8.26
C GLU A 193 -8.09 -27.95 -7.57
N ASP A 194 -8.98 -28.95 -7.53
CA ASP A 194 -10.34 -28.83 -6.94
C ASP A 194 -10.34 -28.37 -5.48
N SER A 195 -9.25 -28.58 -4.74
CA SER A 195 -9.08 -28.17 -3.34
C SER A 195 -8.40 -26.82 -3.14
N ASP A 196 -7.83 -26.25 -4.20
CA ASP A 196 -7.01 -25.05 -4.06
C ASP A 196 -7.89 -23.79 -4.06
N PRO A 197 -7.56 -22.78 -3.24
CA PRO A 197 -8.21 -21.49 -3.38
C PRO A 197 -7.86 -20.85 -4.72
N ALA A 198 -8.83 -20.22 -5.38
CA ALA A 198 -8.56 -19.34 -6.51
C ALA A 198 -7.94 -18.04 -5.98
N LEU A 199 -6.67 -17.80 -6.29
CA LEU A 199 -5.90 -16.64 -5.82
C LEU A 199 -5.28 -15.89 -7.01
N VAL A 200 -5.21 -14.56 -6.88
CA VAL A 200 -4.37 -13.71 -7.74
C VAL A 200 -3.11 -13.35 -6.96
N LEU A 201 -1.95 -13.53 -7.59
CA LEU A 201 -0.64 -13.31 -7.00
C LEU A 201 0.09 -12.17 -7.71
N PHE A 202 0.71 -11.26 -6.96
CA PHE A 202 1.69 -10.31 -7.49
C PHE A 202 3.04 -10.52 -6.83
N ARG A 203 4.05 -10.90 -7.62
CA ARG A 203 5.39 -11.17 -7.14
C ARG A 203 6.35 -10.07 -7.54
N LEU A 204 7.13 -9.56 -6.58
CA LEU A 204 8.14 -8.52 -6.79
C LEU A 204 9.53 -9.16 -6.89
N ARG A 205 10.24 -8.94 -8.01
CA ARG A 205 11.57 -9.52 -8.28
C ARG A 205 12.56 -8.47 -8.72
N SER A 206 13.78 -8.52 -8.20
CA SER A 206 14.90 -7.74 -8.76
C SER A 206 15.25 -8.24 -10.17
N VAL A 207 15.40 -7.31 -11.10
CA VAL A 207 16.03 -7.56 -12.39
C VAL A 207 17.52 -7.26 -12.19
N ASN A 208 18.32 -8.31 -12.05
CA ASN A 208 19.77 -8.27 -11.82
C ASN A 208 20.21 -7.73 -10.44
N ALA A 209 20.14 -8.58 -9.42
CA ALA A 209 21.12 -8.54 -8.34
C ALA A 209 22.25 -9.53 -8.72
N THR A 210 23.22 -9.07 -9.51
CA THR A 210 24.53 -9.75 -9.64
C THR A 210 25.38 -9.46 -8.43
#